data_AF-A0A6L3F1T1-F1
#
_entry.id   AF-A0A6L3F1T1-F1
#
_cell.length_a   1.000
_cell.length_b   1.000
_cell.length_c   1.000
_cell.angle_alpha   90.00
_cell.angle_beta   90.00
_cell.angle_gamma   90.00
#
_symmetry.space_group_name_H-M   'P 1'
#
loop_
_entity.id
_entity.type
_entity.pdbx_description
1 polymer ?
#
loop_
_entity_poly.entity_id
_entity_poly.type
_entity_poly.pdbx_seq_one_letter_code
_entity_poly.pdbx_strand_id
1 'polypeptide(L)'
;MTKMPKGLIASIQARLNNLARDQQRPHQELLQYFAIERFLYRLSESEYRNSFVLKGGVVFFAWGISLRRPTRDIDLHGHTPYDVAYVEEIVKGICRQPVTPDGMEFDENSVRGESIQGRAELEGTRIRFTGNLGNVRIPMRIDVGFSDNVVPPAVELSYPTLLGMPEPNLKAYTHETLIAEKFQAMVFLGMINSRMKDFYDIWLLSTETSINGSTLYESIASTFKTRGTDIPVNVPDSLTQSFAQEKQRQWQAFINRANVGADTPKFEEVIDHLHDFLMPVLNAVRAGAGFTALWTSEKHWQQN
;
A
#
# COMPACT_ATOMS: atom_id res chain seq x y z
N MET A 1 -24.69 -19.06 -14.60
CA MET A 1 -24.23 -18.69 -13.23
C MET A 1 -24.73 -19.74 -12.26
N THR A 2 -23.83 -20.54 -11.70
CA THR A 2 -24.15 -21.50 -10.64
C THR A 2 -24.52 -20.72 -9.38
N LYS A 3 -25.73 -20.91 -8.85
CA LYS A 3 -26.21 -20.17 -7.67
C LYS A 3 -25.29 -20.46 -6.48
N MET A 4 -24.75 -19.42 -5.83
CA MET A 4 -23.88 -19.60 -4.66
C MET A 4 -24.63 -20.35 -3.54
N PRO A 5 -24.03 -21.37 -2.92
CA PRO A 5 -24.67 -22.10 -1.82
C PRO A 5 -24.90 -21.17 -0.63
N LYS A 6 -26.16 -21.01 -0.17
CA LYS A 6 -26.49 -20.19 1.01
C LYS A 6 -25.69 -20.59 2.26
N GLY A 7 -25.40 -21.89 2.42
CA GLY A 7 -24.59 -22.41 3.53
C GLY A 7 -23.14 -21.90 3.52
N LEU A 8 -22.56 -21.65 2.34
CA LEU A 8 -21.21 -21.11 2.21
C LEU A 8 -21.13 -19.68 2.74
N ILE A 9 -22.06 -18.82 2.32
CA ILE A 9 -22.11 -17.41 2.75
C ILE A 9 -22.24 -17.31 4.28
N ALA A 10 -23.17 -18.06 4.86
CA ALA A 10 -23.36 -18.09 6.31
C ALA A 10 -22.10 -18.59 7.05
N SER A 11 -21.43 -19.61 6.51
CA SER A 11 -20.17 -20.13 7.07
C SER A 11 -19.07 -19.08 7.03
N ILE A 12 -18.88 -18.38 5.90
CA ILE A 12 -17.88 -17.32 5.77
C ILE A 12 -18.15 -16.19 6.76
N GLN A 13 -19.40 -15.71 6.83
CA GLN A 13 -19.78 -14.65 7.78
C GLN A 13 -19.53 -15.08 9.23
N ALA A 14 -19.85 -16.32 9.60
CA ALA A 14 -19.57 -16.83 10.94
C ALA A 14 -18.06 -16.89 11.23
N ARG A 15 -17.25 -17.36 10.27
CA ARG A 15 -15.80 -17.44 10.41
C ARG A 15 -15.14 -16.07 10.53
N LEU A 16 -15.56 -15.08 9.73
CA LEU A 16 -15.09 -13.70 9.85
C LEU A 16 -15.49 -13.07 11.19
N ASN A 17 -16.69 -13.35 11.70
CA ASN A 17 -17.11 -12.92 13.04
C ASN A 17 -16.28 -13.56 14.17
N ASN A 18 -15.90 -14.83 14.03
CA ASN A 18 -15.00 -15.48 14.99
C ASN A 18 -13.61 -14.84 14.94
N LEU A 19 -13.04 -14.70 13.74
CA LEU A 19 -11.74 -14.08 13.53
C LEU A 19 -11.68 -12.64 14.07
N ALA A 20 -12.75 -11.86 13.90
CA ALA A 20 -12.85 -10.50 14.42
C ALA A 20 -12.76 -10.48 15.96
N ARG A 21 -13.44 -11.42 16.62
CA ARG A 21 -13.41 -11.55 18.09
C ARG A 21 -12.05 -12.00 18.58
N ASP A 22 -11.48 -13.03 17.94
CA ASP A 22 -10.19 -13.60 18.33
C ASP A 22 -9.04 -12.58 18.18
N GLN A 23 -9.08 -11.76 17.12
CA GLN A 23 -8.09 -10.71 16.87
C GLN A 23 -8.42 -9.36 17.52
N GLN A 24 -9.55 -9.25 18.25
CA GLN A 24 -10.05 -7.99 18.83
C GLN A 24 -10.13 -6.84 17.80
N ARG A 25 -10.52 -7.17 16.57
CA ARG A 25 -10.59 -6.24 15.43
C ARG A 25 -12.05 -5.96 15.05
N PRO A 26 -12.37 -4.74 14.58
CA PRO A 26 -13.72 -4.44 14.09
C PRO A 26 -14.13 -5.40 12.98
N HIS A 27 -15.30 -6.04 13.11
CA HIS A 27 -15.79 -7.00 12.11
C HIS A 27 -15.85 -6.42 10.68
N GLN A 28 -16.21 -5.14 10.55
CA GLN A 28 -16.26 -4.46 9.26
C GLN A 28 -14.89 -4.35 8.57
N GLU A 29 -13.79 -4.31 9.35
CA GLU A 29 -12.44 -4.32 8.79
C GLU A 29 -12.13 -5.68 8.16
N LEU A 30 -12.47 -6.78 8.81
CA LEU A 30 -12.27 -8.12 8.26
C LEU A 30 -13.16 -8.41 7.05
N LEU A 31 -14.38 -7.87 7.01
CA LEU A 31 -15.21 -7.90 5.80
C LEU A 31 -14.53 -7.17 4.63
N GLN A 32 -13.95 -6.00 4.87
CA GLN A 32 -13.24 -5.24 3.85
C GLN A 32 -12.01 -6.01 3.35
N TYR A 33 -11.20 -6.58 4.26
CA TYR A 33 -10.03 -7.37 3.89
C TYR A 33 -10.40 -8.62 3.11
N PHE A 34 -11.44 -9.33 3.53
CA PHE A 34 -11.94 -10.48 2.79
C PHE A 34 -12.38 -10.08 1.38
N ALA A 35 -13.11 -8.97 1.22
CA ALA A 35 -13.51 -8.48 -0.09
C ALA A 35 -12.32 -8.06 -0.98
N ILE A 36 -11.31 -7.38 -0.41
CA ILE A 36 -10.07 -7.03 -1.11
C ILE A 36 -9.34 -8.29 -1.56
N GLU A 37 -9.12 -9.23 -0.65
CA GLU A 37 -8.45 -10.51 -0.89
C GLU A 37 -9.13 -11.30 -2.03
N ARG A 38 -10.46 -11.41 -2.00
CA ARG A 38 -11.22 -12.13 -3.03
C ARG A 38 -11.30 -11.39 -4.36
N PHE A 39 -11.20 -10.07 -4.35
CA PHE A 39 -11.04 -9.29 -5.58
C PHE A 39 -9.64 -9.49 -6.18
N LEU A 40 -8.59 -9.43 -5.36
CA LEU A 40 -7.20 -9.68 -5.78
C LEU A 40 -7.04 -11.09 -6.35
N TYR A 41 -7.74 -12.08 -5.78
CA TYR A 41 -7.76 -13.44 -6.33
C TYR A 41 -8.36 -13.48 -7.74
N ARG A 42 -9.49 -12.80 -7.98
CA ARG A 42 -10.04 -12.68 -9.33
C ARG A 42 -9.09 -11.96 -10.28
N LEU A 43 -8.41 -10.91 -9.81
CA LEU A 43 -7.39 -10.24 -10.61
C LEU A 43 -6.25 -11.20 -10.98
N SER A 44 -5.74 -12.01 -10.04
CA SER A 44 -4.64 -12.96 -10.31
C SER A 44 -5.03 -14.07 -11.28
N GLU A 45 -6.30 -14.49 -11.28
CA GLU A 45 -6.82 -15.51 -12.20
C GLU A 45 -7.27 -14.94 -13.56
N SER A 46 -7.28 -13.62 -13.72
CA SER A 46 -7.72 -12.95 -14.95
C SER A 46 -6.58 -12.75 -15.96
N GLU A 47 -6.94 -12.48 -17.22
CA GLU A 47 -5.97 -12.06 -18.25
C GLU A 47 -5.21 -10.77 -17.89
N TYR A 48 -5.77 -9.97 -16.97
CA TYR A 48 -5.21 -8.70 -16.51
C TYR A 48 -4.19 -8.84 -15.37
N ARG A 49 -3.84 -10.06 -14.94
CA ARG A 49 -2.86 -10.30 -13.87
C ARG A 49 -1.57 -9.49 -14.06
N ASN A 50 -1.06 -9.45 -15.29
CA ASN A 50 0.19 -8.76 -15.62
C ASN A 50 0.00 -7.28 -16.00
N SER A 51 -1.24 -6.81 -16.06
CA SER A 51 -1.58 -5.40 -16.34
C SER A 51 -1.39 -4.51 -15.12
N PHE A 52 -1.25 -5.08 -13.93
CA PHE A 52 -1.11 -4.32 -12.68
C PHE A 52 -0.03 -4.87 -11.77
N VAL A 53 0.54 -3.96 -10.98
CA VAL A 53 1.42 -4.28 -9.86
C VAL A 53 0.79 -3.76 -8.57
N LEU A 54 0.68 -4.63 -7.56
CA LEU A 54 0.13 -4.30 -6.26
C LEU A 54 1.08 -3.37 -5.48
N LYS A 55 0.53 -2.30 -4.90
CA LYS A 55 1.29 -1.35 -4.08
C LYS A 55 0.48 -0.87 -2.88
N GLY A 56 1.02 0.12 -2.17
CA GLY A 56 0.32 0.77 -1.07
C GLY A 56 0.14 -0.11 0.17
N GLY A 57 -0.91 0.17 0.94
CA GLY A 57 -1.08 -0.42 2.27
C GLY A 57 -1.42 -1.91 2.29
N VAL A 58 -1.97 -2.45 1.19
CA VAL A 58 -2.35 -3.87 1.12
C VAL A 58 -1.13 -4.79 1.11
N VAL A 59 0.00 -4.34 0.53
CA VAL A 59 1.21 -5.16 0.40
C VAL A 59 1.82 -5.52 1.76
N PHE A 60 1.65 -4.66 2.77
CA PHE A 60 2.13 -4.93 4.14
C PHE A 60 1.60 -6.25 4.70
N PHE A 61 0.34 -6.58 4.40
CA PHE A 61 -0.27 -7.84 4.84
C PHE A 61 0.46 -9.05 4.27
N ALA A 62 0.88 -8.96 3.01
CA ALA A 62 1.59 -10.03 2.32
C ALA A 62 3.05 -10.19 2.75
N TRP A 63 3.67 -9.13 3.28
CA TRP A 63 4.98 -9.22 3.91
C TRP A 63 4.95 -9.78 5.34
N GLY A 64 3.77 -10.22 5.82
CA GLY A 64 3.61 -10.70 7.20
C GLY A 64 3.72 -9.59 8.25
N ILE A 65 3.79 -8.33 7.83
CA ILE A 65 3.79 -7.18 8.73
C ILE A 65 2.35 -6.95 9.14
N SER A 66 2.08 -7.11 10.44
CA SER A 66 0.74 -6.89 10.97
C SER A 66 0.23 -5.52 10.53
N LEU A 67 -0.90 -5.50 9.82
CA LEU A 67 -1.57 -4.26 9.43
C LEU A 67 -2.03 -3.56 10.71
N ARG A 68 -1.18 -2.70 11.26
CA ARG A 68 -1.50 -1.94 12.47
C ARG A 68 -2.55 -0.86 12.19
N ARG A 69 -2.82 -0.54 10.92
CA ARG A 69 -3.88 0.37 10.47
C ARG A 69 -4.81 -0.26 9.44
N PRO A 70 -6.10 0.12 9.40
CA PRO A 70 -7.03 -0.29 8.36
C PRO A 70 -6.58 0.11 6.95
N THR A 71 -6.62 -0.85 6.02
CA THR A 71 -6.48 -0.60 4.56
C THR A 71 -7.80 -0.85 3.86
N ARG A 72 -8.41 0.21 3.31
CA ARG A 72 -9.75 0.12 2.70
C ARG A 72 -9.72 0.11 1.18
N ASP A 73 -8.57 0.42 0.61
CA ASP A 73 -8.41 0.71 -0.80
C ASP A 73 -7.34 -0.21 -1.37
N ILE A 74 -7.48 -0.57 -2.64
CA ILE A 74 -6.48 -1.30 -3.40
C ILE A 74 -5.69 -0.28 -4.20
N ASP A 75 -4.40 -0.13 -3.90
CA ASP A 75 -3.53 0.72 -4.70
C ASP A 75 -2.81 -0.16 -5.74
N LEU A 76 -2.93 0.20 -7.02
CA LEU A 76 -2.29 -0.50 -8.14
C LEU A 76 -1.41 0.46 -8.92
N HIS A 77 -0.34 -0.06 -9.48
CA HIS A 77 0.37 0.55 -10.59
C HIS A 77 -0.10 -0.10 -11.89
N GLY A 78 -0.55 0.70 -12.85
CA GLY A 78 -1.07 0.20 -14.13
C GLY A 78 0.01 0.16 -15.21
N HIS A 79 0.14 -0.99 -15.87
CA HIS A 79 0.88 -1.17 -17.13
C HIS A 79 -0.09 -1.15 -18.32
N THR A 80 -1.09 -0.28 -18.24
CA THR A 80 -2.12 -0.08 -19.26
C THR A 80 -2.10 1.37 -19.72
N PRO A 81 -2.71 1.69 -20.87
CA PRO A 81 -2.96 3.09 -21.21
C PRO A 81 -3.69 3.81 -20.07
N TYR A 82 -3.32 5.06 -19.85
CA TYR A 82 -4.08 5.94 -18.96
C TYR A 82 -5.39 6.35 -19.64
N ASP A 83 -6.44 5.57 -19.36
CA ASP A 83 -7.79 5.81 -19.83
C ASP A 83 -8.77 5.27 -18.79
N VAL A 84 -9.60 6.17 -18.24
CA VAL A 84 -10.58 5.83 -17.20
C VAL A 84 -11.56 4.76 -17.68
N ALA A 85 -12.08 4.90 -18.91
CA ALA A 85 -13.05 3.95 -19.46
C ALA A 85 -12.40 2.59 -19.72
N TYR A 86 -11.13 2.58 -20.15
CA TYR A 86 -10.38 1.34 -20.33
C TYR A 86 -10.19 0.60 -19.00
N VAL A 87 -9.80 1.31 -17.94
CA VAL A 87 -9.64 0.72 -16.60
C VAL A 87 -10.98 0.25 -16.03
N GLU A 88 -12.09 0.97 -16.28
CA GLU A 88 -13.43 0.50 -15.92
C GLU A 88 -13.75 -0.85 -16.57
N GLU A 89 -13.49 -1.02 -17.86
CA GLU A 89 -13.75 -2.28 -18.58
C GLU A 89 -12.90 -3.43 -18.04
N ILE A 90 -11.63 -3.17 -17.71
CA ILE A 90 -10.78 -4.15 -17.04
C ILE A 90 -11.38 -4.58 -15.70
N VAL A 91 -11.78 -3.62 -14.86
CA VAL A 91 -12.37 -3.93 -13.54
C VAL A 91 -13.70 -4.70 -13.70
N LYS A 92 -14.54 -4.36 -14.68
CA LYS A 92 -15.74 -5.16 -15.02
C LYS A 92 -15.38 -6.57 -15.44
N GLY A 93 -14.32 -6.75 -16.23
CA GLY A 93 -13.77 -8.06 -16.58
C GLY A 93 -13.37 -8.87 -15.34
N ILE A 94 -12.65 -8.25 -14.40
CA ILE A 94 -12.24 -8.89 -13.15
C ILE A 94 -13.45 -9.26 -12.27
N CYS A 95 -14.48 -8.40 -12.20
CA CYS A 95 -15.72 -8.71 -11.49
C CYS A 95 -16.40 -9.98 -12.04
N ARG A 96 -16.29 -10.22 -13.36
CA ARG A 96 -16.84 -11.39 -14.07
C ARG A 96 -15.95 -12.63 -14.03
N GLN A 97 -14.71 -12.51 -13.59
CA GLN A 97 -13.74 -13.60 -13.63
C GLN A 97 -14.30 -14.84 -12.92
N PRO A 98 -14.47 -15.98 -13.62
CA PRO A 98 -14.96 -17.20 -13.01
C PRO A 98 -13.92 -17.74 -12.01
N VAL A 99 -14.38 -18.01 -10.79
CA VAL A 99 -13.58 -18.61 -9.71
C VAL A 99 -14.40 -19.66 -8.98
N THR A 100 -13.74 -20.54 -8.22
CA THR A 100 -14.43 -21.39 -7.24
C THR A 100 -15.26 -20.51 -6.31
N PRO A 101 -16.53 -20.85 -6.03
CA PRO A 101 -17.39 -20.02 -5.18
C PRO A 101 -16.74 -19.70 -3.84
N ASP A 102 -16.56 -18.41 -3.57
CA ASP A 102 -15.89 -17.87 -2.39
C ASP A 102 -16.80 -16.95 -1.57
N GLY A 103 -18.10 -16.93 -1.88
CA GLY A 103 -19.11 -16.12 -1.20
C GLY A 103 -19.18 -14.67 -1.65
N MET A 104 -18.23 -14.18 -2.46
CA MET A 104 -18.21 -12.80 -2.94
C MET A 104 -18.84 -12.66 -4.33
N GLU A 105 -19.73 -11.69 -4.46
CA GLU A 105 -20.24 -11.20 -5.74
C GLU A 105 -19.81 -9.75 -5.94
N PHE A 106 -19.16 -9.43 -7.06
CA PHE A 106 -18.79 -8.05 -7.42
C PHE A 106 -19.71 -7.54 -8.52
N ASP A 107 -20.34 -6.39 -8.28
CA ASP A 107 -21.31 -5.80 -9.21
C ASP A 107 -20.60 -4.97 -10.29
N GLU A 108 -20.43 -5.56 -11.48
CA GLU A 108 -19.84 -4.89 -12.66
C GLU A 108 -20.61 -3.64 -13.09
N ASN A 109 -21.93 -3.59 -12.86
CA ASN A 109 -22.75 -2.44 -13.25
C ASN A 109 -22.55 -1.24 -12.31
N SER A 110 -22.01 -1.49 -11.11
CA SER A 110 -21.66 -0.45 -10.14
C SER A 110 -20.30 0.20 -10.37
N VAL A 111 -19.49 -0.33 -11.31
CA VAL A 111 -18.14 0.17 -11.61
C VAL A 111 -18.22 1.59 -12.18
N ARG A 112 -17.60 2.54 -11.48
CA ARG A 112 -17.48 3.94 -11.87
C ARG A 112 -16.05 4.42 -11.66
N GLY A 113 -15.49 5.04 -12.68
CA GLY A 113 -14.16 5.59 -12.73
C GLY A 113 -14.16 7.11 -12.74
N GLU A 114 -13.16 7.69 -12.11
CA GLU A 114 -12.85 9.11 -12.17
C GLU A 114 -11.35 9.30 -12.35
N SER A 115 -10.96 10.30 -13.14
CA SER A 115 -9.57 10.75 -13.17
C SER A 115 -9.23 11.39 -11.83
N ILE A 116 -8.06 11.06 -11.30
CA ILE A 116 -7.48 11.72 -10.13
C ILE A 116 -6.13 12.30 -10.53
N GLN A 117 -5.94 13.59 -10.27
CA GLN A 117 -4.62 14.20 -10.33
C GLN A 117 -4.05 14.22 -8.91
N GLY A 118 -2.94 13.51 -8.71
CA GLY A 118 -2.17 13.64 -7.49
C GLY A 118 -1.57 15.04 -7.39
N ARG A 119 -1.37 15.55 -6.17
CA ARG A 119 -0.62 16.82 -5.96
C ARG A 119 0.83 16.76 -6.48
N ALA A 120 1.33 15.57 -6.79
CA ALA A 120 2.68 15.32 -7.33
C ALA A 120 2.63 14.89 -8.81
N GLU A 121 1.74 15.49 -9.60
CA GLU A 121 1.63 15.40 -11.08
C GLU A 121 1.39 14.02 -11.71
N LEU A 122 1.37 12.93 -10.93
CA LEU A 122 1.05 11.62 -11.48
C LEU A 122 -0.46 11.49 -11.73
N GLU A 123 -0.79 11.25 -12.99
CA GLU A 123 -2.10 10.87 -13.46
C GLU A 123 -2.51 9.53 -12.85
N GLY A 124 -3.78 9.43 -12.46
CA GLY A 124 -4.33 8.22 -11.90
C GLY A 124 -5.81 8.07 -12.18
N THR A 125 -6.28 6.85 -12.03
CA THR A 125 -7.69 6.50 -12.15
C THR A 125 -8.16 5.93 -10.83
N ARG A 126 -9.23 6.51 -10.28
CA ARG A 126 -9.93 5.94 -9.14
C ARG A 126 -11.17 5.21 -9.64
N ILE A 127 -11.28 3.94 -9.32
CA ILE A 127 -12.45 3.11 -9.57
C ILE A 127 -13.19 2.85 -8.26
N ARG A 128 -14.51 3.00 -8.28
CA ARG A 128 -15.42 2.64 -7.20
C ARG A 128 -16.42 1.62 -7.71
N PHE A 129 -16.71 0.62 -6.89
CA PHE A 129 -17.69 -0.41 -7.19
C PHE A 129 -18.16 -1.08 -5.90
N THR A 130 -19.04 -2.07 -6.01
CA THR A 130 -19.64 -2.76 -4.87
C THR A 130 -19.33 -4.25 -4.91
N GLY A 131 -18.80 -4.79 -3.81
CA GLY A 131 -18.82 -6.22 -3.52
C GLY A 131 -19.96 -6.58 -2.57
N ASN A 132 -20.45 -7.81 -2.63
CA ASN A 132 -21.50 -8.32 -1.77
C ASN A 132 -21.10 -9.67 -1.19
N LEU A 133 -21.25 -9.81 0.13
CA LEU A 133 -21.18 -11.09 0.83
C LEU A 133 -22.59 -11.44 1.33
N GLY A 134 -23.34 -12.16 0.51
CA GLY A 134 -24.79 -12.29 0.70
C GLY A 134 -25.48 -10.93 0.61
N ASN A 135 -26.21 -10.54 1.66
CA ASN A 135 -26.89 -9.24 1.71
C ASN A 135 -25.99 -8.09 2.21
N VAL A 136 -24.74 -8.37 2.59
CA VAL A 136 -23.83 -7.36 3.12
C VAL A 136 -23.14 -6.65 1.96
N ARG A 137 -23.45 -5.38 1.78
CA ARG A 137 -22.85 -4.50 0.78
C ARG A 137 -21.50 -3.96 1.27
N ILE A 138 -20.44 -4.16 0.48
CA ILE A 138 -19.07 -3.76 0.79
C ILE A 138 -18.58 -2.81 -0.31
N PRO A 139 -18.44 -1.50 -0.02
CA PRO A 139 -17.87 -0.55 -0.96
C PRO A 139 -16.41 -0.90 -1.27
N MET A 140 -16.06 -0.92 -2.55
CA MET A 140 -14.72 -1.20 -3.04
C MET A 140 -14.14 0.05 -3.71
N ARG A 141 -12.83 0.25 -3.52
CA ARG A 141 -12.08 1.31 -4.17
C ARG A 141 -10.74 0.79 -4.68
N ILE A 142 -10.42 1.11 -5.92
CA ILE A 142 -9.12 0.86 -6.53
C ILE A 142 -8.57 2.20 -6.99
N ASP A 143 -7.35 2.53 -6.57
CA ASP A 143 -6.62 3.69 -7.07
C ASP A 143 -5.46 3.17 -7.94
N VAL A 144 -5.53 3.42 -9.24
CA VAL A 144 -4.50 3.05 -10.23
C VAL A 144 -3.65 4.27 -10.53
N GLY A 145 -2.34 4.16 -10.33
CA GLY A 145 -1.37 5.16 -10.80
C GLY A 145 -0.60 4.66 -12.01
N PHE A 146 -0.27 5.58 -12.92
CA PHE A 146 0.50 5.31 -14.13
C PHE A 146 1.84 6.04 -14.01
N SER A 147 2.94 5.32 -13.83
CA SER A 147 4.28 5.92 -13.77
C SER A 147 5.28 5.06 -14.52
N ASP A 148 6.25 5.65 -15.20
CA ASP A 148 6.94 4.92 -16.26
C ASP A 148 8.10 4.00 -15.80
N ASN A 149 8.45 3.98 -14.51
CA ASN A 149 9.51 3.09 -14.03
C ASN A 149 9.37 2.71 -12.56
N VAL A 150 9.37 1.39 -12.28
CA VAL A 150 9.37 0.80 -10.94
C VAL A 150 10.75 0.17 -10.73
N VAL A 151 11.52 0.72 -9.79
CA VAL A 151 12.88 0.26 -9.48
C VAL A 151 12.98 -0.11 -8.01
N PRO A 152 13.47 -1.32 -7.67
CA PRO A 152 13.74 -2.45 -8.57
C PRO A 152 12.45 -2.98 -9.23
N PRO A 153 12.55 -3.87 -10.24
CA PRO A 153 11.38 -4.50 -10.85
C PRO A 153 10.45 -5.14 -9.82
N ALA A 154 9.15 -5.09 -10.10
CA ALA A 154 8.14 -5.73 -9.26
C ALA A 154 8.40 -7.24 -9.11
N VAL A 155 8.13 -7.76 -7.92
CA VAL A 155 8.38 -9.16 -7.55
C VAL A 155 7.07 -9.94 -7.45
N GLU A 156 7.10 -11.24 -7.74
CA GLU A 156 5.95 -12.11 -7.49
C GLU A 156 5.67 -12.20 -5.99
N LEU A 157 4.39 -12.14 -5.64
CA LEU A 157 3.89 -12.10 -4.28
C LEU A 157 2.62 -12.96 -4.17
N SER A 158 2.65 -13.91 -3.26
CA SER A 158 1.46 -14.64 -2.82
C SER A 158 0.79 -13.85 -1.70
N TYR A 159 -0.43 -13.37 -1.94
CA TYR A 159 -1.17 -12.58 -0.97
C TYR A 159 -1.90 -13.51 0.01
N PRO A 160 -1.74 -13.33 1.34
CA PRO A 160 -2.27 -14.26 2.33
C PRO A 160 -3.80 -14.17 2.43
N THR A 161 -4.41 -15.27 2.89
CA THR A 161 -5.87 -15.38 2.96
C THR A 161 -6.37 -15.55 4.39
N LEU A 162 -7.44 -14.84 4.73
CA LEU A 162 -8.02 -14.84 6.08
C LEU A 162 -8.65 -16.20 6.45
N LEU A 163 -9.20 -16.89 5.46
CA LEU A 163 -10.02 -18.09 5.66
C LEU A 163 -9.43 -19.34 4.99
N GLY A 164 -8.13 -19.34 4.66
CA GLY A 164 -7.46 -20.48 4.02
C GLY A 164 -8.01 -20.79 2.62
N MET A 165 -8.45 -19.75 1.90
CA MET A 165 -8.86 -19.86 0.50
C MET A 165 -7.62 -19.79 -0.40
N PRO A 166 -7.73 -20.14 -1.70
CA PRO A 166 -6.63 -19.96 -2.64
C PRO A 166 -6.05 -18.53 -2.62
N GLU A 167 -4.73 -18.46 -2.56
CA GLU A 167 -3.96 -17.21 -2.47
C GLU A 167 -3.90 -16.50 -3.83
N PRO A 168 -4.15 -15.18 -3.88
CA PRO A 168 -3.83 -14.38 -5.06
C PRO A 168 -2.31 -14.38 -5.33
N ASN A 169 -1.90 -14.63 -6.57
CA ASN A 169 -0.51 -14.51 -7.02
C ASN A 169 -0.35 -13.34 -7.99
N LEU A 170 0.27 -12.26 -7.51
CA LEU A 170 0.39 -10.99 -8.23
C LEU A 170 1.82 -10.47 -8.19
N LYS A 171 2.15 -9.56 -9.10
CA LYS A 171 3.35 -8.73 -8.92
C LYS A 171 3.08 -7.64 -7.89
N ALA A 172 4.07 -7.33 -7.07
CA ALA A 172 4.01 -6.26 -6.10
C ALA A 172 5.29 -5.44 -6.05
N TYR A 173 5.19 -4.23 -5.51
CA TYR A 173 6.34 -3.41 -5.18
C TYR A 173 7.22 -4.09 -4.12
N THR A 174 8.50 -3.75 -4.11
CA THR A 174 9.42 -4.07 -3.02
C THR A 174 9.28 -3.08 -1.86
N HIS A 175 9.88 -3.38 -0.71
CA HIS A 175 9.94 -2.46 0.41
C HIS A 175 10.60 -1.13 -0.02
N GLU A 176 11.71 -1.23 -0.74
CA GLU A 176 12.53 -0.11 -1.18
C GLU A 176 11.80 0.83 -2.14
N THR A 177 11.06 0.28 -3.12
CA THR A 177 10.23 1.09 -4.02
C THR A 177 9.14 1.83 -3.24
N LEU A 178 8.47 1.15 -2.30
CA LEU A 178 7.41 1.76 -1.50
C LEU A 178 7.97 2.88 -0.61
N ILE A 179 9.12 2.65 0.03
CA ILE A 179 9.82 3.67 0.82
C ILE A 179 10.20 4.86 -0.05
N ALA A 180 10.80 4.62 -1.23
CA ALA A 180 11.22 5.68 -2.14
C ALA A 180 10.05 6.55 -2.62
N GLU A 181 8.90 5.97 -2.98
CA GLU A 181 7.72 6.75 -3.37
C GLU A 181 7.15 7.61 -2.24
N LYS A 182 7.12 7.06 -1.02
CA LYS A 182 6.66 7.80 0.16
C LYS A 182 7.64 8.90 0.54
N PHE A 183 8.93 8.62 0.49
CA PHE A 183 9.97 9.60 0.79
C PHE A 183 10.00 10.72 -0.23
N GLN A 184 9.88 10.42 -1.52
CA GLN A 184 9.72 11.45 -2.56
C GLN A 184 8.51 12.33 -2.26
N ALA A 185 7.36 11.75 -1.89
CA ALA A 185 6.19 12.53 -1.52
C ALA A 185 6.41 13.38 -0.26
N MET A 186 7.19 12.89 0.71
CA MET A 186 7.57 13.65 1.90
C MET A 186 8.39 14.90 1.55
N VAL A 187 9.39 14.74 0.68
CA VAL A 187 10.21 15.85 0.18
C VAL A 187 9.38 16.83 -0.63
N PHE A 188 8.63 16.34 -1.62
CA PHE A 188 7.86 17.17 -2.53
C PHE A 188 6.79 18.01 -1.83
N LEU A 189 6.11 17.45 -0.83
CA LEU A 189 5.08 18.16 -0.08
C LEU A 189 5.66 19.11 1.00
N GLY A 190 6.90 18.89 1.45
CA GLY A 190 7.56 19.72 2.46
C GLY A 190 6.66 20.04 3.67
N MET A 191 6.66 21.31 4.09
CA MET A 191 5.89 21.78 5.26
C MET A 191 4.36 21.64 5.13
N ILE A 192 3.79 21.56 3.92
CA ILE A 192 2.33 21.38 3.77
C ILE A 192 1.90 19.92 3.85
N ASN A 193 2.84 18.99 4.05
CA ASN A 193 2.56 17.56 4.11
C ASN A 193 1.67 17.20 5.31
N SER A 194 0.56 16.52 5.03
CA SER A 194 -0.40 16.00 6.01
C SER A 194 -0.55 14.48 5.95
N ARG A 195 0.26 13.78 5.14
CA ARG A 195 0.22 12.34 4.93
C ARG A 195 0.95 11.59 6.03
N MET A 196 0.48 11.73 7.27
CA MET A 196 1.09 11.08 8.45
C MET A 196 1.26 9.56 8.29
N LYS A 197 0.35 8.92 7.53
CA LYS A 197 0.46 7.49 7.18
C LYS A 197 1.76 7.14 6.46
N ASP A 198 2.33 8.04 5.66
CA ASP A 198 3.55 7.74 4.90
C ASP A 198 4.77 7.66 5.82
N PHE A 199 4.85 8.54 6.83
CA PHE A 199 5.86 8.48 7.89
C PHE A 199 5.73 7.20 8.71
N TYR A 200 4.50 6.85 9.09
CA TYR A 200 4.20 5.63 9.83
C TYR A 200 4.61 4.38 9.05
N ASP A 201 4.23 4.31 7.77
CA ASP A 201 4.52 3.17 6.91
C ASP A 201 6.04 2.99 6.71
N ILE A 202 6.82 4.06 6.52
CA ILE A 202 8.30 3.96 6.44
C ILE A 202 8.90 3.56 7.79
N TRP A 203 8.46 4.18 8.88
CA TRP A 203 8.94 3.84 10.22
C TRP A 203 8.72 2.36 10.51
N LEU A 204 7.50 1.86 10.27
CA LEU A 204 7.15 0.46 10.46
C LEU A 204 8.02 -0.48 9.61
N LEU A 205 8.27 -0.14 8.34
CA LEU A 205 9.15 -0.96 7.50
C LEU A 205 10.59 -0.97 8.02
N SER A 206 11.11 0.19 8.41
CA SER A 206 12.47 0.28 8.94
C SER A 206 12.64 -0.36 10.32
N THR A 207 11.56 -0.64 11.05
CA THR A 207 11.62 -1.33 12.36
C THR A 207 11.35 -2.82 12.28
N GLU A 208 10.53 -3.27 11.32
CA GLU A 208 10.10 -4.66 11.21
C GLU A 208 10.84 -5.46 10.13
N THR A 209 11.61 -4.79 9.25
CA THR A 209 12.30 -5.44 8.13
C THR A 209 13.76 -5.02 7.99
N SER A 210 14.57 -5.88 7.37
CA SER A 210 15.90 -5.51 6.91
C SER A 210 15.82 -4.85 5.54
N ILE A 211 16.48 -3.70 5.36
CA ILE A 211 16.45 -2.96 4.10
C ILE A 211 17.85 -2.94 3.46
N ASN A 212 17.92 -3.32 2.18
CA ASN A 212 19.16 -3.28 1.43
C ASN A 212 19.44 -1.85 0.96
N GLY A 213 20.57 -1.28 1.38
CA GLY A 213 20.94 0.09 1.08
C GLY A 213 21.16 0.36 -0.41
N SER A 214 21.68 -0.61 -1.16
CA SER A 214 21.94 -0.43 -2.60
C SER A 214 20.64 -0.41 -3.39
N THR A 215 19.71 -1.30 -3.07
CA THR A 215 18.36 -1.30 -3.64
C THR A 215 17.61 -0.02 -3.28
N LEU A 216 17.67 0.42 -2.02
CA LEU A 216 17.00 1.65 -1.59
C LEU A 216 17.59 2.90 -2.25
N TYR A 217 18.92 2.94 -2.41
CA TYR A 217 19.61 3.99 -3.16
C TYR A 217 19.07 4.09 -4.60
N GLU A 218 19.01 2.96 -5.32
CA GLU A 218 18.53 2.92 -6.70
C GLU A 218 17.05 3.32 -6.79
N SER A 219 16.22 2.82 -5.87
CA SER A 219 14.80 3.17 -5.77
C SER A 219 14.59 4.66 -5.54
N ILE A 220 15.33 5.28 -4.60
CA ILE A 220 15.22 6.73 -4.33
C ILE A 220 15.66 7.52 -5.56
N ALA A 221 16.84 7.24 -6.10
CA ALA A 221 17.38 7.96 -7.25
C ALA A 221 16.44 7.88 -8.46
N SER A 222 15.94 6.67 -8.77
CA SER A 222 15.01 6.47 -9.88
C SER A 222 13.67 7.17 -9.63
N THR A 223 13.11 7.06 -8.42
CA THR A 223 11.80 7.65 -8.12
C THR A 223 11.82 9.18 -8.21
N PHE A 224 12.84 9.81 -7.64
CA PHE A 224 13.00 11.28 -7.69
C PHE A 224 13.18 11.76 -9.12
N LYS A 225 14.02 11.07 -9.91
CA LYS A 225 14.21 11.36 -11.34
C LYS A 225 12.91 11.22 -12.13
N THR A 226 12.20 10.10 -12.00
CA THR A 226 10.94 9.83 -12.73
C THR A 226 9.86 10.85 -12.38
N ARG A 227 9.82 11.33 -11.13
CA ARG A 227 8.83 12.29 -10.64
C ARG A 227 9.29 13.75 -10.71
N GLY A 228 10.41 14.04 -11.40
CA GLY A 228 10.93 15.40 -11.55
C GLY A 228 11.19 16.13 -10.23
N THR A 229 11.48 15.40 -9.15
CA THR A 229 11.76 15.99 -7.83
C THR A 229 13.26 16.07 -7.63
N ASP A 230 13.77 17.28 -7.43
CA ASP A 230 15.19 17.48 -7.16
C ASP A 230 15.62 16.80 -5.87
N ILE A 231 16.84 16.26 -5.88
CA ILE A 231 17.48 15.72 -4.66
C ILE A 231 17.80 16.89 -3.73
N PRO A 232 17.26 16.92 -2.49
CA PRO A 232 17.48 18.03 -1.58
C PRO A 232 18.97 18.24 -1.23
N VAL A 233 19.40 19.49 -1.28
CA VAL A 233 20.76 19.88 -0.88
C VAL A 233 20.92 19.87 0.64
N ASN A 234 19.87 20.25 1.37
CA ASN A 234 19.82 20.25 2.83
C ASN A 234 18.92 19.12 3.34
N VAL A 235 18.88 18.93 4.66
CA VAL A 235 17.89 18.05 5.30
C VAL A 235 16.49 18.49 4.85
N PRO A 236 15.67 17.58 4.28
CA PRO A 236 14.31 17.92 3.90
C PRO A 236 13.50 18.38 5.10
N ASP A 237 12.63 19.38 4.94
CA ASP A 237 11.77 19.89 6.03
C ASP A 237 11.04 18.77 6.77
N SER A 238 10.55 17.77 6.02
CA SER A 238 9.84 16.60 6.54
C SER A 238 10.69 15.71 7.46
N LEU A 239 12.00 15.91 7.57
CA LEU A 239 12.90 15.17 8.46
C LEU A 239 13.50 16.08 9.55
N THR A 240 12.88 17.23 9.83
CA THR A 240 13.32 18.19 10.85
C THR A 240 12.47 18.13 12.12
N GLN A 241 13.08 18.46 13.26
CA GLN A 241 12.36 18.57 14.53
C GLN A 241 11.31 19.69 14.55
N SER A 242 11.55 20.79 13.83
CA SER A 242 10.54 21.85 13.64
C SER A 242 9.28 21.33 12.94
N PHE A 243 9.44 20.47 11.93
CA PHE A 243 8.29 19.84 11.27
C PHE A 243 7.57 18.89 12.22
N ALA A 244 8.32 18.08 12.99
CA ALA A 244 7.75 17.15 13.96
C ALA A 244 6.85 17.87 14.98
N GLN A 245 7.34 18.98 15.54
CA GLN A 245 6.60 19.81 16.50
C GLN A 245 5.32 20.40 15.89
N GLU A 246 5.40 20.93 14.67
CA GLU A 246 4.23 21.51 13.99
C GLU A 246 3.17 20.44 13.67
N LYS A 247 3.60 19.23 13.26
CA LYS A 247 2.70 18.16 12.82
C LYS A 247 2.29 17.20 13.94
N GLN A 248 2.78 17.35 15.17
CA GLN A 248 2.46 16.45 16.29
C GLN A 248 0.95 16.26 16.51
N ARG A 249 0.13 17.31 16.34
CA ARG A 249 -1.33 17.19 16.44
C ARG A 249 -1.94 16.34 15.32
N GLN A 250 -1.41 16.45 14.10
CA GLN A 250 -1.84 15.66 12.96
C GLN A 250 -1.43 14.19 13.12
N TRP A 251 -0.21 13.96 13.63
CA TRP A 251 0.27 12.63 14.01
C TRP A 251 -0.68 11.97 15.01
N GLN A 252 -0.96 12.62 16.14
CA GLN A 252 -1.86 12.05 17.15
C GLN A 252 -3.28 11.77 16.60
N ALA A 253 -3.80 12.69 15.77
CA ALA A 253 -5.09 12.47 15.12
C ALA A 253 -5.06 11.28 14.16
N PHE A 254 -3.95 11.05 13.46
CA PHE A 254 -3.75 9.87 12.63
C PHE A 254 -3.67 8.60 13.50
N ILE A 255 -2.85 8.57 14.55
CA ILE A 255 -2.71 7.43 15.46
C ILE A 255 -4.07 6.97 15.99
N ASN A 256 -4.84 7.91 16.53
CA ASN A 256 -6.15 7.63 17.12
C ASN A 256 -7.16 7.11 16.08
N ARG A 257 -7.18 7.67 14.86
CA ARG A 257 -8.11 7.25 13.81
C ARG A 257 -7.73 5.92 13.17
N ALA A 258 -6.43 5.68 13.03
CA ALA A 258 -5.88 4.46 12.46
C ALA A 258 -5.92 3.30 13.47
N ASN A 259 -6.15 3.59 14.76
CA ASN A 259 -6.07 2.63 15.86
C ASN A 259 -4.76 1.83 15.86
N VAL A 260 -3.68 2.49 15.44
CA VAL A 260 -2.32 1.94 15.53
C VAL A 260 -1.95 1.99 17.01
N GLY A 261 -1.47 0.86 17.54
CA GLY A 261 -1.39 0.61 18.99
C GLY A 261 -0.74 1.72 19.83
N ALA A 262 -1.06 1.74 21.13
CA ALA A 262 -0.61 2.75 22.08
C ALA A 262 0.92 2.89 22.18
N ASP A 263 1.66 1.86 21.76
CA ASP A 263 3.12 1.83 21.72
C ASP A 263 3.72 2.58 20.52
N THR A 264 2.90 3.24 19.70
CA THR A 264 3.42 4.06 18.59
C THR A 264 4.18 5.27 19.15
N PRO A 265 5.44 5.50 18.74
CA PRO A 265 6.26 6.61 19.25
C PRO A 265 5.66 7.99 19.00
N LYS A 266 6.18 8.99 19.73
CA LYS A 266 5.89 10.40 19.43
C LYS A 266 6.42 10.76 18.05
N PHE A 267 5.87 11.81 17.43
CA PHE A 267 6.26 12.12 16.06
C PHE A 267 7.73 12.56 15.96
N GLU A 268 8.23 13.26 16.98
CA GLU A 268 9.65 13.63 17.11
C GLU A 268 10.56 12.39 17.07
N GLU A 269 10.21 11.33 17.82
CA GLU A 269 10.96 10.06 17.86
C GLU A 269 10.90 9.33 16.51
N VAL A 270 9.74 9.36 15.84
CA VAL A 270 9.61 8.83 14.47
C VAL A 270 10.48 9.60 13.50
N ILE A 271 10.53 10.93 13.61
CA ILE A 271 11.31 11.78 12.70
C ILE A 271 12.81 11.60 12.91
N ASP A 272 13.28 11.47 14.16
CA ASP A 272 14.69 11.13 14.45
C ASP A 272 15.07 9.78 13.82
N HIS A 273 14.23 8.76 14.01
CA HIS A 273 14.45 7.44 13.41
C HIS A 273 14.49 7.51 11.88
N LEU A 274 13.55 8.22 11.26
CA LEU A 274 13.50 8.39 9.81
C LEU A 274 14.66 9.22 9.27
N HIS A 275 15.15 10.19 10.03
CA HIS A 275 16.34 10.96 9.70
C HIS A 275 17.55 10.03 9.62
N ASP A 276 17.80 9.21 10.65
CA ASP A 276 18.92 8.27 10.69
C ASP A 276 18.83 7.18 9.62
N PHE A 277 17.60 6.78 9.29
CA PHE A 277 17.35 5.80 8.24
C PHE A 277 17.56 6.37 6.82
N LEU A 278 16.97 7.53 6.50
CA LEU A 278 16.88 8.04 5.13
C LEU A 278 18.06 8.96 4.74
N MET A 279 18.60 9.75 5.67
CA MET A 279 19.63 10.74 5.34
C MET A 279 20.93 10.13 4.81
N PRO A 280 21.46 9.01 5.38
CA PRO A 280 22.67 8.38 4.82
C PRO A 280 22.51 7.97 3.36
N VAL A 281 21.36 7.41 3.00
CA VAL A 281 21.05 7.00 1.62
C VAL A 281 20.88 8.22 0.72
N LEU A 282 20.14 9.24 1.17
CA LEU A 282 19.96 10.49 0.41
C LEU A 282 21.30 11.20 0.16
N ASN A 283 22.18 11.24 1.16
CA ASN A 283 23.52 11.82 1.03
C ASN A 283 24.34 11.08 -0.03
N ALA A 284 24.26 9.74 -0.07
CA ALA A 284 24.91 8.93 -1.09
C ALA A 284 24.35 9.23 -2.49
N VAL A 285 23.01 9.29 -2.64
CA VAL A 285 22.33 9.65 -3.90
C VAL A 285 22.79 11.03 -4.38
N ARG A 286 22.83 12.02 -3.47
CA ARG A 286 23.30 13.39 -3.77
C ARG A 286 24.76 13.41 -4.24
N ALA A 287 25.61 12.57 -3.65
CA ALA A 287 27.02 12.46 -4.03
C ALA A 287 27.25 11.64 -5.32
N GLY A 288 26.23 10.94 -5.83
CA GLY A 288 26.40 9.95 -6.89
C GLY A 288 27.29 8.78 -6.47
N ALA A 289 27.41 8.52 -5.17
CA ALA A 289 28.21 7.45 -4.61
C ALA A 289 27.30 6.27 -4.28
N GLY A 290 27.71 5.04 -4.63
CA GLY A 290 26.95 3.85 -4.25
C GLY A 290 26.81 3.70 -2.72
N PHE A 291 25.77 3.00 -2.27
CA PHE A 291 25.49 2.79 -0.86
C PHE A 291 25.23 1.30 -0.58
N THR A 292 26.19 0.59 0.02
CA THR A 292 26.16 -0.89 0.14
C THR A 292 25.93 -1.39 1.56
N ALA A 293 25.31 -0.57 2.42
CA ALA A 293 25.00 -0.96 3.80
C ALA A 293 23.69 -1.76 3.90
N LEU A 294 23.53 -2.49 5.00
CA LEU A 294 22.27 -3.15 5.38
C LEU A 294 21.69 -2.45 6.60
N TRP A 295 20.41 -2.11 6.56
CA TRP A 295 19.68 -1.58 7.72
C TRP A 295 18.97 -2.71 8.45
N THR A 296 19.10 -2.76 9.77
CA THR A 296 18.19 -3.51 10.65
C THR A 296 17.79 -2.64 11.84
N SER A 297 16.64 -2.93 12.46
CA SER A 297 16.13 -2.17 13.60
C SER A 297 17.07 -2.18 14.82
N GLU A 298 17.86 -3.24 15.00
CA GLU A 298 18.80 -3.35 16.12
C GLU A 298 20.11 -2.61 15.91
N LYS A 299 20.57 -2.53 14.65
CA LYS A 299 21.95 -2.19 14.32
C LYS A 299 22.09 -0.99 13.40
N HIS A 300 20.98 -0.47 12.89
CA HIS A 300 20.90 0.61 11.91
C HIS A 300 21.76 0.24 10.68
N TRP A 301 22.30 1.23 9.96
CA TRP A 301 23.14 0.97 8.78
C TRP A 301 24.48 0.35 9.18
N GLN A 302 24.72 -0.89 8.75
CA GLN A 302 26.01 -1.56 8.87
C GLN A 302 26.63 -1.78 7.49
N GLN A 303 27.93 -1.52 7.36
CA GLN A 303 28.68 -1.97 6.19
C GLN A 303 28.87 -3.49 6.29
N ASN A 304 28.68 -4.18 5.17
CA ASN A 304 29.11 -5.57 5.02
C ASN A 304 30.64 -5.68 5.03
#